data_AF-A0A849SET2-F1
#
_entry.id   AF-A0A849SET2-F1
#
_cell.length_a   1.000
_cell.length_b   1.000
_cell.length_c   1.000
_cell.angle_alpha   90.00
_cell.angle_beta   90.00
_cell.angle_gamma   90.00
#
_symmetry.space_group_name_H-M   'P 1'
#
loop_
_entity.id
_entity.type
_entity.pdbx_description
1 polymer ?
#
loop_
_entity_poly.entity_id
_entity_poly.type
_entity_poly.pdbx_seq_one_letter_code
_entity_poly.pdbx_strand_id
1 'polypeptide(L)'
;MKVALQLFHGRKDPTEDMDDWGEKGPVFLVDYVHVTYRSDLKLGIPSPAGDGDLKFVDDLVFYDGRYYGDWSVFPASLIRVEDELAHRVQPFDPQKARLP
;
A
#
# COMPACT_ATOMS: atom_id res chain seq x y z
N MET A 1 -2.56 2.51 18.78
CA MET A 1 -3.72 2.29 17.89
C MET A 1 -3.16 1.98 16.52
N LYS A 2 -3.67 0.99 15.80
CA LYS A 2 -3.18 0.66 14.44
C LYS A 2 -4.07 1.32 13.39
N VAL A 3 -3.51 1.63 12.23
CA VAL A 3 -4.23 2.05 11.03
C VAL A 3 -3.99 1.03 9.92
N ALA A 4 -4.90 0.98 8.96
CA ALA A 4 -4.77 0.17 7.77
C ALA A 4 -4.43 1.07 6.58
N LEU A 5 -3.43 0.69 5.79
CA LEU A 5 -3.13 1.27 4.48
C LEU A 5 -3.55 0.26 3.41
N GLN A 6 -4.39 0.65 2.47
CA GLN A 6 -4.78 -0.17 1.34
C GLN A 6 -4.21 0.42 0.04
N LEU A 7 -3.73 -0.45 -0.85
CA LEU A 7 -3.33 -0.10 -2.22
C LEU A 7 -4.36 -0.67 -3.22
N PHE A 8 -4.69 0.09 -4.26
CA PHE A 8 -5.64 -0.33 -5.30
C PHE A 8 -5.41 0.42 -6.61
N HIS A 9 -6.10 -0.01 -7.66
CA HIS A 9 -5.86 0.43 -9.03
C HIS A 9 -4.44 0.15 -9.53
N GLY A 10 -4.00 -1.09 -9.27
CA GLY A 10 -2.69 -1.62 -9.64
C GLY A 10 -2.59 -1.99 -11.11
N ARG A 11 -1.47 -1.61 -11.72
CA ARG A 11 -1.10 -1.88 -13.12
C ARG A 11 0.33 -2.43 -13.24
N LYS A 12 0.70 -3.02 -14.37
CA LYS A 12 2.05 -3.62 -14.57
C LYS A 12 3.06 -2.64 -15.13
N ASP A 13 2.59 -1.66 -15.89
CA ASP A 13 3.41 -0.59 -16.46
C ASP A 13 2.85 0.76 -16.00
N PRO A 14 3.66 1.69 -15.47
CA PRO A 14 3.15 2.99 -14.99
C PRO A 14 2.43 3.81 -16.08
N THR A 15 2.73 3.54 -17.35
CA THR A 15 2.14 4.18 -18.54
C THR A 15 1.00 3.38 -19.16
N GLU A 16 0.62 2.25 -18.56
CA GLU A 16 -0.49 1.41 -19.02
C GLU A 16 -1.79 2.21 -19.09
N ASP A 17 -2.40 2.25 -20.27
CA ASP A 17 -3.78 2.72 -20.45
C ASP A 17 -4.72 1.61 -19.98
N MET A 18 -5.53 1.91 -18.96
CA MET A 18 -6.31 0.91 -18.25
C MET A 18 -7.77 0.95 -18.68
N ASP A 19 -8.25 -0.17 -19.23
CA ASP A 19 -9.66 -0.32 -19.64
C ASP A 19 -10.63 -0.51 -18.45
N ASP A 20 -10.12 -0.79 -17.25
CA ASP A 20 -10.89 -1.00 -16.00
C ASP A 20 -10.12 -0.43 -14.79
N TRP A 21 -10.68 -0.56 -13.60
CA TRP A 21 -10.11 -0.07 -12.34
C TRP A 21 -8.83 -0.80 -11.90
N GLY A 22 -8.45 -1.92 -12.51
CA GLY A 22 -7.18 -2.60 -12.22
C GLY A 22 -7.14 -3.45 -10.96
N GLU A 23 -5.92 -3.80 -10.56
CA GLU A 23 -5.70 -4.77 -9.49
C GLU A 23 -5.89 -4.15 -8.10
N LYS A 24 -6.62 -4.88 -7.25
CA LYS A 24 -6.75 -4.62 -5.83
C LYS A 24 -5.51 -5.13 -5.10
N GLY A 25 -4.66 -4.20 -4.65
CA GLY A 25 -3.43 -4.50 -3.94
C GLY A 25 -3.61 -4.90 -2.47
N PRO A 26 -2.54 -4.97 -1.70
CA PRO A 26 -2.62 -5.38 -0.30
C PRO A 26 -3.19 -4.34 0.64
N VAL A 27 -3.56 -4.81 1.83
CA VAL A 27 -3.84 -4.00 3.01
C VAL A 27 -2.75 -4.25 4.05
N PHE A 28 -2.09 -3.20 4.54
CA PHE A 28 -1.07 -3.27 5.58
C PHE A 28 -1.59 -2.72 6.90
N LEU A 29 -1.36 -3.46 7.98
CA LEU A 29 -1.61 -2.99 9.35
C LEU A 29 -0.36 -2.32 9.90
N VAL A 30 -0.43 -1.02 10.15
CA VAL A 30 0.72 -0.19 10.53
C VAL A 30 0.41 0.67 11.74
N ASP A 31 1.44 1.11 12.45
CA ASP A 31 1.32 2.05 13.57
C ASP A 31 1.04 3.47 13.09
N TYR A 32 1.61 3.86 11.96
CA TYR A 32 1.38 5.16 11.33
C TYR A 32 1.62 5.10 9.83
N VAL A 33 1.06 6.08 9.11
CA VAL A 33 1.40 6.40 7.72
C VAL A 33 1.79 7.86 7.67
N HIS A 34 2.93 8.17 7.05
CA HIS A 34 3.42 9.53 6.87
C HIS A 34 3.76 9.73 5.38
N VAL A 35 3.20 10.77 4.77
CA VAL A 35 3.55 11.19 3.42
C VAL A 35 4.28 12.52 3.45
N THR A 36 5.42 12.58 2.75
CA THR A 36 6.21 13.81 2.59
C THR A 36 6.35 14.14 1.11
N TYR A 37 6.00 15.37 0.72
CA TYR A 37 6.15 15.93 -0.64
C TYR A 37 5.66 15.04 -1.81
N ARG A 38 4.74 14.10 -1.56
CA ARG A 38 4.32 13.09 -2.55
C ARG A 38 5.49 12.24 -3.11
N SER A 39 6.63 12.22 -2.43
CA SER A 39 7.82 11.48 -2.85
C SER A 39 8.06 10.23 -1.99
N ASP A 40 7.63 10.27 -0.72
CA ASP A 40 7.89 9.22 0.24
C ASP A 40 6.62 8.89 1.02
N LEU A 41 6.22 7.62 0.99
CA LEU A 41 5.14 7.08 1.81
C LEU A 41 5.74 6.14 2.85
N LYS A 42 5.86 6.63 4.09
CA LYS A 42 6.52 5.94 5.20
C LYS A 42 5.51 5.25 6.09
N LEU A 43 5.87 4.05 6.54
CA LEU A 43 5.05 3.17 7.35
C LEU A 43 5.74 2.88 8.69
N GLY A 44 5.01 3.02 9.79
CA GLY A 44 5.44 2.44 11.06
C GLY A 44 5.07 0.96 11.10
N ILE A 45 6.02 0.06 10.88
CA ILE A 45 5.75 -1.38 10.92
C ILE A 45 5.78 -1.85 12.38
N PRO A 46 4.79 -2.64 12.84
CA PRO A 46 4.78 -3.15 14.19
C PRO A 46 6.09 -3.83 14.58
N SER A 47 6.55 -3.57 15.80
CA SER A 47 7.73 -4.23 16.39
C SER A 47 7.68 -5.75 16.18
N PRO A 48 8.80 -6.39 15.81
CA PRO A 48 10.17 -5.84 15.79
C PRO A 48 10.61 -5.22 14.46
N ALA A 49 9.72 -5.07 13.47
CA ALA A 49 10.12 -4.74 12.10
C ALA A 49 10.59 -3.28 11.89
N GLY A 50 10.12 -2.33 12.70
CA GLY A 50 10.59 -0.93 12.64
C GLY A 50 9.86 -0.10 11.59
N ASP A 51 10.56 0.48 10.63
CA ASP A 51 9.97 1.38 9.63
C ASP A 51 9.99 0.76 8.22
N GLY A 52 8.97 1.10 7.43
CA GLY A 52 8.82 0.73 6.02
C GLY A 52 8.70 1.97 5.14
N ASP A 53 9.02 1.81 3.86
CA ASP A 53 8.97 2.89 2.88
C ASP A 53 8.43 2.35 1.56
N LEU A 54 7.44 3.07 1.00
CA LEU A 54 6.87 2.85 -0.32
C LEU A 54 7.21 4.06 -1.19
N LYS A 55 7.61 3.79 -2.44
CA LYS A 55 8.05 4.81 -3.39
C LYS A 55 6.95 5.17 -4.39
N PHE A 56 6.94 6.44 -4.76
CA PHE A 56 6.15 6.91 -5.90
C PHE A 56 6.97 6.79 -7.19
N VAL A 57 6.32 6.35 -8.27
CA VAL A 57 6.82 6.36 -9.65
C VAL A 57 5.74 6.99 -10.50
N ASP A 58 6.02 8.15 -11.09
CA ASP A 58 5.05 8.91 -11.90
C ASP A 58 3.67 9.01 -11.22
N ASP A 59 3.67 9.43 -9.95
CA ASP A 59 2.51 9.56 -9.07
C ASP A 59 1.86 8.27 -8.55
N LEU A 60 2.37 7.09 -8.94
CA LEU A 60 1.85 5.78 -8.55
C LEU A 60 2.66 5.18 -7.41
N VAL A 61 2.01 4.53 -6.45
CA VAL A 61 2.71 3.82 -5.37
C VAL A 61 3.22 2.47 -5.89
N PHE A 62 4.51 2.20 -5.81
CA PHE A 62 5.07 0.91 -6.22
C PHE A 62 5.08 -0.12 -5.08
N TYR A 63 4.62 -1.34 -5.36
CA TYR A 63 4.82 -2.50 -4.49
C TYR A 63 4.64 -3.82 -5.26
N ASP A 64 5.55 -4.77 -5.07
CA ASP A 64 5.50 -6.14 -5.60
C ASP A 64 5.35 -6.20 -7.14
N GLY A 65 6.10 -5.34 -7.84
CA GLY A 65 6.06 -5.27 -9.31
C GLY A 65 4.80 -4.62 -9.87
N ARG A 66 4.01 -3.93 -9.04
CA ARG A 66 2.78 -3.21 -9.45
C ARG A 66 2.86 -1.74 -9.09
N TYR A 67 2.19 -0.93 -9.91
CA TYR A 67 2.06 0.51 -9.73
C TYR A 67 0.59 0.84 -9.41
N TYR A 68 0.33 1.28 -8.18
CA TYR A 68 -1.02 1.54 -7.68
C TYR A 68 -1.38 3.01 -7.84
N GLY A 69 -2.52 3.25 -8.50
CA GLY A 69 -3.04 4.61 -8.69
C GLY A 69 -3.49 5.25 -7.39
N ASP A 70 -4.09 4.44 -6.52
CA ASP A 70 -4.73 4.95 -5.31
C ASP A 70 -4.27 4.19 -4.07
N TRP A 71 -4.31 4.91 -2.97
CA TRP A 71 -4.09 4.39 -1.64
C TRP A 71 -5.01 5.08 -0.65
N SER A 72 -5.37 4.38 0.43
CA SER A 72 -6.25 4.92 1.47
C SER A 72 -5.83 4.46 2.85
N VAL A 73 -6.00 5.35 3.82
CA VAL A 73 -5.75 5.08 5.24
C VAL A 73 -7.05 5.12 6.01
N PHE A 74 -7.32 4.08 6.80
CA PHE A 74 -8.56 3.96 7.56
C PHE A 74 -8.33 3.23 8.90
N PRO A 75 -9.30 3.28 9.83
CA PRO A 75 -9.19 2.58 11.10
C PRO A 75 -9.06 1.06 10.89
N ALA A 76 -8.05 0.46 11.51
CA ALA A 76 -7.81 -0.99 11.40
C ALA A 76 -9.00 -1.85 11.89
N SER A 77 -9.94 -1.28 12.64
CA SER A 77 -11.17 -1.97 13.06
C SER A 77 -12.08 -2.34 11.89
N LEU A 78 -12.03 -1.63 10.76
CA LEU A 78 -12.88 -1.94 9.60
C LEU A 78 -12.56 -3.31 8.99
N ILE A 79 -11.31 -3.78 9.10
CA ILE A 79 -10.91 -5.12 8.64
C ILE A 79 -11.72 -6.23 9.32
N ARG A 80 -12.24 -6.00 10.53
CA ARG A 80 -13.02 -7.02 11.26
C ARG A 80 -14.45 -7.17 10.77
N VAL A 81 -14.94 -6.21 9.99
CA VAL A 81 -16.34 -6.16 9.53
C VAL A 81 -16.46 -6.17 8.01
N GLU A 82 -15.37 -5.91 7.29
CA GLU A 82 -15.29 -5.94 5.82
C GLU A 82 -14.48 -7.15 5.35
N ASP A 83 -15.16 -8.20 4.90
CA ASP A 83 -14.54 -9.46 4.49
C ASP A 83 -13.48 -9.25 3.39
N GLU A 84 -13.75 -8.39 2.40
CA GLU A 84 -12.80 -8.15 1.32
C GLU A 84 -11.47 -7.57 1.83
N LEU A 85 -11.52 -6.67 2.81
CA LEU A 85 -10.33 -6.09 3.42
C LEU A 85 -9.55 -7.16 4.19
N ALA A 86 -10.25 -8.01 4.94
CA ALA A 86 -9.65 -9.10 5.72
C ALA A 86 -8.82 -10.06 4.85
N HIS A 87 -9.31 -10.44 3.67
CA HIS A 87 -8.61 -11.34 2.75
C HIS A 87 -7.36 -10.73 2.11
N ARG A 88 -7.24 -9.41 2.11
CA ARG A 88 -6.12 -8.67 1.49
C ARG A 88 -5.08 -8.21 2.52
N VAL A 89 -5.31 -8.46 3.81
CA VAL A 89 -4.32 -8.11 4.85
C VAL A 89 -3.09 -9.00 4.70
N GLN A 90 -1.93 -8.37 4.60
CA GLN A 90 -0.65 -9.07 4.63
C GLN A 90 0.42 -8.25 5.35
N PRO A 91 1.49 -8.89 5.87
CA PRO A 91 2.65 -8.17 6.37
C PRO A 91 3.31 -7.33 5.27
N PHE A 92 3.86 -6.19 5.64
CA PHE A 92 4.71 -5.42 4.75
C PHE A 92 6.06 -6.13 4.53
N ASP A 93 6.49 -6.24 3.28
CA ASP A 93 7.78 -6.79 2.88
C ASP A 93 8.63 -5.71 2.21
N PRO A 94 9.76 -5.28 2.82
CA PRO A 94 10.60 -4.23 2.25
C PRO A 94 11.29 -4.66 0.95
N GLN A 95 11.40 -5.95 0.64
CA GLN A 95 11.94 -6.41 -0.64
C GLN A 95 10.97 -6.11 -1.79
N LYS A 96 9.67 -6.26 -1.55
CA LYS A 96 8.61 -5.96 -2.53
C LYS A 96 8.46 -4.47 -2.80
N ALA A 97 8.90 -3.61 -1.90
CA ALA A 97 8.88 -2.17 -2.08
C ALA A 97 10.06 -1.61 -2.89
N ARG A 98 11.04 -2.45 -3.27
CA ARG A 98 12.20 -2.01 -4.05
C ARG A 98 11.84 -1.88 -5.51
N LEU A 99 12.07 -0.70 -6.07
CA LEU A 99 11.95 -0.48 -7.51
C LEU A 99 12.90 -1.44 -8.26
N PRO A 100 12.46 -1.96 -9.42
CA PRO A 100 13.29 -2.80 -10.30
C PRO A 100 14.51 -2.05 -10.86
#